data_AF-A0A1V9EZ15-F1
#
_entry.id   AF-A0A1V9EZ15-F1
#
_cell.length_a   1.000
_cell.length_b   1.000
_cell.length_c   1.000
_cell.angle_alpha   90.00
_cell.angle_beta   90.00
_cell.angle_gamma   90.00
#
_symmetry.space_group_name_H-M   'P 1'
#
loop_
_entity.id
_entity.type
_entity.pdbx_description
1 polymer ?
#
loop_
_entity_poly.entity_id
_entity_poly.type
_entity_poly.pdbx_seq_one_letter_code
_entity_poly.pdbx_strand_id
1 'polypeptide(L)'
;MVLTKTLVSKTNFAMDNHKGMSPEDCLWTDLSAMIKEQYDGLITVTNWKLVTVFWDIGQELNQYHAKKEHAEYSEFFLRTLSTQLMTVYGPWFSENHIKNMSRFAAQFPRPSVIGSTTPVIIWEQIFGPAMILKKEKDAGLKNIFNEPWIASFRRLLEPAKGLRIEKKIDDIEKELLRGISQYIEKYRDEQNKWFSDNLNLFFLKIGERINQEQKPVIRHASLRLEKEYGSAFCENQLYAMGLFVQLFGHPLVIRIATLVTWEHIMILLPLPELEEKLFYVRLTATQGLSPAGLRKQIAGHVYENTNGAKEREQRTIAKLQNPTTETKVSKKGNNIFIAEYVHLEFEGVDKSLVVYNIFKNRYFMNFEKGASYF
;
A
#
# COMPACT_ATOMS: atom_id res chain seq x y z
N MET A 1 -13.84 -6.40 13.79
CA MET A 1 -13.30 -7.79 13.76
C MET A 1 -12.24 -7.88 12.67
N VAL A 2 -10.95 -7.71 13.01
CA VAL A 2 -9.86 -7.78 12.01
C VAL A 2 -9.25 -9.18 12.06
N LEU A 3 -9.63 -10.00 11.08
CA LEU A 3 -8.94 -11.24 10.75
C LEU A 3 -7.69 -10.88 9.94
N THR A 4 -6.51 -11.00 10.52
CA THR A 4 -5.27 -11.02 9.75
C THR A 4 -4.43 -12.18 10.22
N LYS A 5 -4.40 -13.22 9.37
CA LYS A 5 -3.39 -14.28 9.39
C LYS A 5 -2.04 -13.59 9.33
N THR A 6 -1.26 -13.66 10.41
CA THR A 6 0.11 -13.17 10.41
C THR A 6 0.91 -14.07 9.48
N LEU A 7 1.07 -13.67 8.22
CA LEU A 7 2.15 -14.18 7.39
C LEU A 7 3.44 -13.54 7.89
N VAL A 8 3.94 -14.04 9.03
CA VAL A 8 5.38 -13.96 9.30
C VAL A 8 6.01 -14.96 8.35
N SER A 9 6.26 -14.56 7.10
CA SER A 9 7.30 -15.25 6.36
C SER A 9 8.59 -14.96 7.12
N LYS A 10 9.08 -15.94 7.88
CA LYS A 10 10.50 -16.01 8.16
C LYS A 10 11.16 -16.23 6.80
N THR A 11 11.42 -15.16 6.07
CA THR A 11 12.40 -15.17 4.99
C THR A 11 13.73 -15.39 5.69
N ASN A 12 14.07 -16.67 5.91
CA ASN A 12 15.44 -17.11 6.06
C ASN A 12 16.10 -16.77 4.71
N PHE A 13 16.57 -15.53 4.54
CA PHE A 13 17.53 -15.22 3.50
C PHE A 13 18.70 -16.19 3.73
N ALA A 14 18.92 -17.06 2.76
CA ALA A 14 19.81 -18.20 2.89
C ALA A 14 21.22 -17.72 3.23
N MET A 15 21.65 -17.96 4.47
CA MET A 15 23.02 -17.68 4.94
C MET A 15 24.11 -18.42 4.14
N ASP A 16 23.72 -19.36 3.27
CA ASP A 16 24.62 -20.12 2.39
C ASP A 16 25.28 -19.27 1.29
N ASN A 17 24.76 -18.06 1.00
CA ASN A 17 25.31 -17.19 -0.06
C ASN A 17 26.49 -16.30 0.40
N HIS A 18 26.92 -16.35 1.66
CA HIS A 18 27.91 -15.41 2.23
C HIS A 18 29.35 -15.93 2.31
N LYS A 19 29.61 -17.16 1.84
CA LYS A 19 30.95 -17.77 1.97
C LYS A 19 32.01 -16.91 1.28
N GLY A 20 32.97 -16.40 2.06
CA GLY A 20 34.12 -15.63 1.57
C GLY A 20 33.85 -14.14 1.34
N MET A 21 32.66 -13.63 1.70
CA MET A 21 32.31 -12.21 1.56
C MET A 21 32.74 -11.40 2.79
N SER A 22 33.09 -10.13 2.57
CA SER A 22 33.28 -9.17 3.67
C SER A 22 31.92 -8.89 4.36
N PRO A 23 31.89 -8.48 5.64
CA PRO A 23 30.64 -8.06 6.31
C PRO A 23 29.88 -6.98 5.52
N GLU A 24 30.60 -6.05 4.90
CA GLU A 24 30.03 -4.98 4.07
C GLU A 24 29.35 -5.55 2.82
N ASP A 25 29.96 -6.54 2.17
CA ASP A 25 29.39 -7.19 1.00
C ASP A 25 28.18 -8.05 1.39
N CYS A 26 28.22 -8.76 2.53
CA CYS A 26 27.08 -9.50 3.06
C CYS A 26 25.88 -8.58 3.28
N LEU A 27 26.08 -7.48 4.02
CA LEU A 27 25.02 -6.52 4.31
C LEU A 27 24.45 -5.90 3.03
N TRP A 28 25.31 -5.52 2.09
CA TRP A 28 24.87 -4.97 0.82
C TRP A 28 24.05 -5.99 0.01
N THR A 29 24.48 -7.25 -0.03
CA THR A 29 23.76 -8.31 -0.76
C THR A 29 22.41 -8.59 -0.15
N ASP A 30 22.33 -8.71 1.17
CA ASP A 30 21.07 -8.94 1.90
C ASP A 30 20.06 -7.81 1.64
N LEU A 31 20.49 -6.56 1.89
CA LEU A 31 19.61 -5.41 1.73
C LEU A 31 19.22 -5.21 0.27
N SER A 32 20.13 -5.44 -0.68
CA SER A 32 19.81 -5.41 -2.11
C SER A 32 18.75 -6.44 -2.50
N ALA A 33 18.86 -7.66 -1.98
CA ALA A 33 17.90 -8.72 -2.25
C ALA A 33 16.52 -8.39 -1.64
N MET A 34 16.49 -7.88 -0.40
CA MET A 34 15.27 -7.41 0.25
C MET A 34 14.60 -6.28 -0.52
N ILE A 35 15.37 -5.31 -1.02
CA ILE A 35 14.85 -4.17 -1.81
C ILE A 35 14.26 -4.66 -3.13
N LYS A 36 14.93 -5.57 -3.85
CA LYS A 36 14.43 -6.15 -5.10
C LYS A 36 13.14 -6.94 -4.89
N GLU A 37 13.13 -7.85 -3.91
CA GLU A 37 11.93 -8.62 -3.55
C GLU A 37 10.75 -7.70 -3.22
N GLN A 38 11.04 -6.60 -2.51
CA GLN A 38 10.04 -5.61 -2.16
C GLN A 38 9.46 -4.89 -3.39
N TYR A 39 10.28 -4.49 -4.36
CA TYR A 39 9.77 -3.91 -5.61
C TYR A 39 8.92 -4.89 -6.39
N ASP A 40 9.37 -6.14 -6.55
CA ASP A 40 8.63 -7.19 -7.25
C ASP A 40 7.27 -7.47 -6.57
N GLY A 41 7.27 -7.52 -5.24
CA GLY A 41 6.06 -7.68 -4.42
C GLY A 41 5.08 -6.52 -4.57
N LEU A 42 5.59 -5.28 -4.61
CA LEU A 42 4.77 -4.08 -4.84
C LEU A 42 4.07 -4.13 -6.20
N ILE A 43 4.81 -4.46 -7.26
CA ILE A 43 4.26 -4.57 -8.62
C ILE A 43 3.19 -5.66 -8.67
N THR A 44 3.52 -6.84 -8.16
CA THR A 44 2.61 -8.01 -8.17
C THR A 44 1.32 -7.72 -7.44
N VAL A 45 1.42 -7.17 -6.21
CA VAL A 45 0.23 -6.92 -5.38
C VAL A 45 -0.62 -5.79 -5.96
N THR A 46 0.02 -4.74 -6.46
CA THR A 46 -0.67 -3.60 -7.05
C THR A 46 -1.43 -4.01 -8.31
N ASN A 47 -0.78 -4.78 -9.19
CA ASN A 47 -1.38 -5.24 -10.43
C ASN A 47 -2.62 -6.10 -10.17
N TRP A 48 -2.56 -7.08 -9.25
CA TRP A 48 -3.72 -7.95 -9.01
C TRP A 48 -4.92 -7.18 -8.48
N LYS A 49 -4.71 -6.21 -7.57
CA LYS A 49 -5.80 -5.39 -7.03
C LYS A 49 -6.39 -4.47 -8.09
N LEU A 50 -5.56 -3.91 -8.97
CA LEU A 50 -6.01 -3.11 -10.11
C LEU A 50 -6.92 -3.93 -11.05
N VAL A 51 -6.46 -5.13 -11.44
CA VAL A 51 -7.23 -6.05 -12.28
C VAL A 51 -8.56 -6.43 -11.62
N THR A 52 -8.57 -6.62 -10.31
CA THR A 52 -9.80 -6.94 -9.55
C THR A 52 -10.80 -5.80 -9.60
N VAL A 53 -10.36 -4.55 -9.43
CA VAL A 53 -11.25 -3.39 -9.50
C VAL A 53 -11.78 -3.17 -10.92
N PHE A 54 -10.95 -3.38 -11.92
CA PHE A 54 -11.38 -3.34 -13.32
C PHE A 54 -12.40 -4.45 -13.64
N TRP A 55 -12.27 -5.62 -13.02
CA TRP A 55 -13.28 -6.67 -13.10
C TRP A 55 -14.59 -6.27 -12.42
N ASP A 56 -14.54 -5.73 -11.20
CA ASP A 56 -15.73 -5.27 -10.45
C ASP A 56 -16.48 -4.19 -11.24
N ILE A 57 -15.76 -3.21 -11.81
CA ILE A 57 -16.33 -2.20 -12.69
C ILE A 57 -16.96 -2.84 -13.93
N GLY A 58 -16.31 -3.83 -14.52
CA GLY A 58 -16.85 -4.60 -15.63
C GLY A 58 -18.16 -5.32 -15.29
N GLN A 59 -18.27 -5.89 -14.09
CA GLN A 59 -19.50 -6.52 -13.62
C GLN A 59 -20.63 -5.48 -13.46
N GLU A 60 -20.33 -4.32 -12.87
CA GLU A 60 -21.28 -3.22 -12.71
C GLU A 60 -21.80 -2.73 -14.06
N LEU A 61 -20.90 -2.55 -15.04
CA LEU A 61 -21.25 -2.19 -16.41
C LEU A 61 -22.16 -3.24 -17.07
N ASN A 62 -21.82 -4.53 -16.95
CA ASN A 62 -22.61 -5.61 -17.53
C ASN A 62 -24.01 -5.70 -16.90
N GLN A 63 -24.12 -5.49 -15.58
CA GLN A 63 -25.40 -5.43 -14.87
C GLN A 63 -26.24 -4.24 -15.31
N TYR A 64 -25.63 -3.07 -15.51
CA TYR A 64 -26.30 -1.89 -16.03
C TYR A 64 -26.82 -2.13 -17.47
N HIS A 65 -26.01 -2.72 -18.34
CA HIS A 65 -26.41 -3.06 -19.71
C HIS A 65 -27.58 -4.06 -19.74
N ALA A 66 -27.60 -5.04 -18.82
CA ALA A 66 -28.70 -6.01 -18.73
C ALA A 66 -30.04 -5.38 -18.30
N LYS A 67 -30.03 -4.21 -17.64
CA LYS A 67 -31.23 -3.49 -17.18
C LYS A 67 -31.83 -2.54 -18.22
N LYS A 68 -31.11 -2.18 -19.30
CA LYS A 68 -31.62 -1.27 -20.36
C LYS A 68 -31.94 -2.03 -21.65
N GLU A 69 -33.13 -1.80 -22.21
CA GLU A 69 -33.60 -2.40 -23.48
C GLU A 69 -33.09 -1.68 -24.76
N HIS A 70 -32.31 -0.60 -24.66
CA HIS A 70 -31.95 0.24 -25.82
C HIS A 70 -30.42 0.38 -26.03
N ALA A 71 -29.92 -0.26 -27.09
CA ALA A 71 -28.51 -0.27 -27.49
C ALA A 71 -28.00 1.10 -27.99
N GLU A 72 -28.85 1.94 -28.60
CA GLU A 72 -28.46 3.24 -29.19
C GLU A 72 -28.09 4.31 -28.14
N TYR A 73 -28.70 4.28 -26.95
CA TYR A 73 -28.36 5.21 -25.86
C TYR A 73 -27.03 4.85 -25.17
N SER A 74 -26.56 3.62 -25.34
CA SER A 74 -25.40 3.10 -24.62
C SER A 74 -24.08 3.74 -25.05
N GLU A 75 -23.91 4.09 -26.33
CA GLU A 75 -22.62 4.58 -26.83
C GLU A 75 -22.34 6.05 -26.46
N PHE A 76 -23.35 6.92 -26.56
CA PHE A 76 -23.23 8.30 -26.08
C PHE A 76 -22.98 8.37 -24.57
N PHE A 77 -23.67 7.52 -23.81
CA PHE A 77 -23.46 7.42 -22.37
C PHE A 77 -22.05 6.91 -22.03
N LEU A 78 -21.55 5.84 -22.68
CA LEU A 78 -20.20 5.33 -22.45
C LEU A 78 -19.12 6.39 -22.71
N ARG A 79 -19.31 7.23 -23.73
CA ARG A 79 -18.41 8.36 -24.01
C ARG A 79 -18.43 9.41 -22.92
N THR A 80 -19.61 9.74 -22.41
CA THR A 80 -19.79 10.69 -21.30
C THR A 80 -19.22 10.14 -19.99
N LEU A 81 -19.51 8.88 -19.67
CA LEU A 81 -18.95 8.14 -18.53
C LEU A 81 -17.43 8.13 -18.58
N SER A 82 -16.85 7.76 -19.73
CA SER A 82 -15.41 7.79 -19.96
C SER A 82 -14.82 9.17 -19.73
N THR A 83 -15.43 10.22 -20.30
CA THR A 83 -14.98 11.60 -20.18
C THR A 83 -14.93 12.05 -18.72
N GLN A 84 -15.99 11.77 -17.95
CA GLN A 84 -16.08 12.13 -16.53
C GLN A 84 -15.07 11.35 -15.68
N LEU A 85 -14.97 10.04 -15.89
CA LEU A 85 -14.01 9.21 -15.17
C LEU A 85 -12.55 9.57 -15.51
N MET A 86 -12.24 9.87 -16.78
CA MET A 86 -10.88 10.29 -17.18
C MET A 86 -10.50 11.65 -16.57
N THR A 87 -11.45 12.56 -16.45
CA THR A 87 -11.23 13.88 -15.84
C THR A 87 -10.82 13.76 -14.37
N VAL A 88 -11.40 12.79 -13.66
CA VAL A 88 -11.20 12.62 -12.20
C VAL A 88 -10.11 11.60 -11.86
N TYR A 89 -10.09 10.47 -12.56
CA TYR A 89 -9.30 9.28 -12.23
C TYR A 89 -8.19 8.96 -13.24
N GLY A 90 -8.20 9.61 -14.40
CA GLY A 90 -7.12 9.50 -15.39
C GLY A 90 -7.35 8.51 -16.52
N PRO A 91 -6.30 8.22 -17.32
CA PRO A 91 -6.43 7.62 -18.65
C PRO A 91 -6.94 6.16 -18.67
N TRP A 92 -6.94 5.48 -17.53
CA TRP A 92 -7.43 4.11 -17.37
C TRP A 92 -8.94 3.94 -17.60
N PHE A 93 -9.67 5.05 -17.73
CA PHE A 93 -11.12 5.04 -17.95
C PHE A 93 -11.51 5.59 -19.33
N SER A 94 -10.62 5.45 -20.32
CA SER A 94 -10.98 5.68 -21.72
C SER A 94 -12.13 4.75 -22.14
N GLU A 95 -12.87 5.14 -23.18
CA GLU A 95 -14.01 4.37 -23.67
C GLU A 95 -13.60 2.93 -24.03
N ASN A 96 -12.41 2.77 -24.60
CA ASN A 96 -11.86 1.45 -24.92
C ASN A 96 -11.57 0.64 -23.64
N HIS A 97 -10.98 1.25 -22.61
CA HIS A 97 -10.74 0.58 -21.34
C HIS A 97 -12.03 0.15 -20.66
N ILE A 98 -13.06 1.00 -20.62
CA ILE A 98 -14.39 0.68 -20.07
C ILE A 98 -15.04 -0.48 -20.84
N LYS A 99 -15.01 -0.45 -22.18
CA LYS A 99 -15.49 -1.55 -23.03
C LYS A 99 -14.73 -2.86 -22.73
N ASN A 100 -13.43 -2.78 -22.48
CA ASN A 100 -12.60 -3.94 -22.14
C ASN A 100 -12.87 -4.48 -20.73
N MET A 101 -13.14 -3.62 -19.74
CA MET A 101 -13.61 -4.03 -18.40
C MET A 101 -14.90 -4.85 -18.48
N SER A 102 -15.90 -4.37 -19.22
CA SER A 102 -17.14 -5.11 -19.48
C SER A 102 -16.87 -6.49 -20.11
N ARG A 103 -16.05 -6.54 -21.16
CA ARG A 103 -15.67 -7.81 -21.83
C ARG A 103 -14.92 -8.76 -20.90
N PHE A 104 -13.99 -8.23 -20.11
CA PHE A 104 -13.22 -8.99 -19.13
C PHE A 104 -14.14 -9.67 -18.11
N ALA A 105 -15.03 -8.88 -17.51
CA ALA A 105 -16.00 -9.38 -16.55
C ALA A 105 -16.94 -10.45 -17.14
N ALA A 106 -17.35 -10.29 -18.40
CA ALA A 106 -18.18 -11.27 -19.10
C ALA A 106 -17.45 -12.60 -19.37
N GLN A 107 -16.16 -12.54 -19.72
CA GLN A 107 -15.35 -13.74 -19.98
C GLN A 107 -14.97 -14.49 -18.71
N PHE A 108 -14.85 -13.78 -17.58
CA PHE A 108 -14.42 -14.35 -16.30
C PHE A 108 -15.48 -14.14 -15.20
N PRO A 109 -16.64 -14.83 -15.22
CA PRO A 109 -17.74 -14.56 -14.30
C PRO A 109 -17.49 -14.94 -12.82
N ARG A 110 -16.34 -15.53 -12.49
CA ARG A 110 -16.00 -15.96 -11.11
C ARG A 110 -14.75 -15.26 -10.58
N PRO A 111 -14.81 -14.57 -9.41
CA PRO A 111 -13.66 -13.87 -8.82
C PRO A 111 -12.45 -14.76 -8.52
N SER A 112 -12.68 -16.03 -8.17
CA SER A 112 -11.62 -16.97 -7.76
C SER A 112 -10.59 -17.26 -8.85
N VAL A 113 -10.93 -17.03 -10.13
CA VAL A 113 -10.03 -17.26 -11.27
C VAL A 113 -8.97 -16.18 -11.34
N ILE A 114 -9.31 -14.94 -11.00
CA ILE A 114 -8.45 -13.76 -11.10
C ILE A 114 -7.28 -13.87 -10.12
N GLY A 115 -7.51 -14.32 -8.88
CA GLY A 115 -6.45 -14.45 -7.88
C GLY A 115 -5.37 -15.49 -8.23
N SER A 116 -5.68 -16.51 -9.04
CA SER A 116 -4.76 -17.61 -9.35
C SER A 116 -3.90 -17.41 -10.61
N THR A 117 -4.30 -16.54 -11.54
CA THR A 117 -3.61 -16.36 -12.85
C THR A 117 -2.95 -14.99 -13.03
N THR A 118 -3.21 -14.04 -12.14
CA THR A 118 -2.83 -12.62 -12.30
C THR A 118 -1.43 -12.19 -11.83
N PRO A 119 -0.62 -12.98 -11.09
CA PRO A 119 0.73 -12.52 -10.72
C PRO A 119 1.63 -12.16 -11.92
N VAL A 120 1.31 -12.66 -13.12
CA VAL A 120 2.16 -12.58 -14.32
C VAL A 120 1.59 -11.67 -15.43
N ILE A 121 0.31 -11.29 -15.36
CA ILE A 121 -0.37 -10.61 -16.48
C ILE A 121 -0.82 -9.20 -16.07
N ILE A 122 -0.27 -8.17 -16.70
CA ILE A 122 -0.68 -6.77 -16.49
C ILE A 122 -1.88 -6.40 -17.38
N TRP A 123 -2.74 -5.48 -16.92
CA TRP A 123 -3.94 -5.05 -17.65
C TRP A 123 -3.66 -4.65 -19.12
N GLU A 124 -2.55 -3.96 -19.37
CA GLU A 124 -2.13 -3.56 -20.72
C GLU A 124 -1.76 -4.75 -21.62
N GLN A 125 -1.32 -5.88 -21.06
CA GLN A 125 -1.09 -7.10 -21.84
C GLN A 125 -2.40 -7.81 -22.21
N ILE A 126 -3.46 -7.62 -21.43
CA ILE A 126 -4.78 -8.23 -21.71
C ILE A 126 -5.50 -7.46 -22.83
N PHE A 127 -5.37 -6.13 -22.84
CA PHE A 127 -6.25 -5.25 -23.65
C PHE A 127 -5.55 -4.07 -24.34
N GLY A 128 -4.22 -3.96 -24.24
CA GLY A 128 -3.45 -2.98 -25.01
C GLY A 128 -3.58 -3.23 -26.51
N PRO A 129 -3.31 -2.21 -27.35
CA PRO A 129 -3.36 -2.39 -28.80
C PRO A 129 -2.41 -3.54 -29.18
N ALA A 130 -2.92 -4.49 -29.95
CA ALA A 130 -2.23 -5.68 -30.46
C ALA A 130 -0.95 -5.40 -31.30
N MET A 131 -0.47 -4.16 -31.30
CA MET A 131 0.71 -3.66 -32.02
C MET A 131 2.02 -3.85 -31.23
N ILE A 132 1.99 -4.08 -29.91
CA ILE A 132 3.22 -4.28 -29.10
C ILE A 132 3.63 -5.76 -29.05
N LEU A 133 2.67 -6.69 -29.08
CA LEU A 133 2.96 -8.14 -28.95
C LEU A 133 3.59 -8.81 -30.18
N LYS A 134 3.70 -8.13 -31.33
CA LYS A 134 4.27 -8.73 -32.55
C LYS A 134 5.77 -8.45 -32.78
N LYS A 135 6.39 -7.54 -32.03
CA LYS A 135 7.83 -7.18 -32.21
C LYS A 135 8.72 -7.49 -31.01
N GLU A 136 8.17 -7.91 -29.87
CA GLU A 136 8.95 -8.11 -28.63
C GLU A 136 8.92 -9.58 -28.16
N LYS A 137 9.35 -10.51 -29.02
CA LYS A 137 9.70 -11.86 -28.52
C LYS A 137 11.11 -11.91 -27.92
N ASP A 138 11.97 -10.92 -28.21
CA ASP A 138 13.37 -10.93 -27.80
C ASP A 138 13.75 -9.83 -26.78
N ALA A 139 12.88 -8.86 -26.54
CA ALA A 139 13.03 -7.88 -25.46
C ALA A 139 12.10 -8.28 -24.31
N GLY A 140 12.59 -9.14 -23.41
CA GLY A 140 11.82 -9.66 -22.28
C GLY A 140 11.21 -8.56 -21.41
N LEU A 141 10.32 -8.98 -20.51
CA LEU A 141 9.54 -8.24 -19.49
C LEU A 141 10.18 -6.99 -18.84
N LYS A 142 11.50 -6.79 -18.97
CA LYS A 142 12.30 -5.66 -18.47
C LYS A 142 12.05 -4.32 -19.18
N ASN A 143 11.59 -4.27 -20.43
CA ASN A 143 11.39 -2.99 -21.13
C ASN A 143 9.97 -2.42 -21.03
N ILE A 144 9.03 -3.16 -20.45
CA ILE A 144 7.66 -2.68 -20.20
C ILE A 144 7.63 -1.66 -19.05
N PHE A 145 8.68 -1.60 -18.22
CA PHE A 145 8.76 -0.78 -17.01
C PHE A 145 9.60 0.51 -17.17
N ASN A 146 10.09 0.83 -18.38
CA ASN A 146 11.04 1.93 -18.62
C ASN A 146 10.45 3.28 -19.13
N GLU A 147 9.12 3.45 -19.25
CA GLU A 147 8.41 4.73 -19.54
C GLU A 147 7.05 4.75 -18.75
N PRO A 148 6.39 5.91 -18.50
CA PRO A 148 5.87 6.30 -17.18
C PRO A 148 4.50 5.70 -16.80
N TRP A 149 4.43 4.39 -16.52
CA TRP A 149 3.26 3.78 -15.85
C TRP A 149 2.97 4.44 -14.51
N ILE A 150 4.02 4.84 -13.78
CA ILE A 150 3.95 5.62 -12.54
C ILE A 150 3.07 6.86 -12.71
N ALA A 151 3.17 7.63 -13.79
CA ALA A 151 2.43 8.89 -13.91
C ALA A 151 0.92 8.66 -14.07
N SER A 152 0.54 7.68 -14.90
CA SER A 152 -0.86 7.30 -15.12
C SER A 152 -1.46 6.58 -13.91
N PHE A 153 -0.68 5.71 -13.27
CA PHE A 153 -1.08 4.99 -12.05
C PHE A 153 -1.16 5.92 -10.83
N ARG A 154 -0.23 6.87 -10.72
CA ARG A 154 -0.25 7.94 -9.71
C ARG A 154 -1.53 8.75 -9.78
N ARG A 155 -2.02 9.12 -10.97
CA ARG A 155 -3.29 9.85 -11.10
C ARG A 155 -4.49 9.04 -10.57
N LEU A 156 -4.48 7.72 -10.75
CA LEU A 156 -5.52 6.85 -10.19
C LEU A 156 -5.50 6.87 -8.65
N LEU A 157 -4.33 6.99 -8.04
CA LEU A 157 -4.14 6.94 -6.59
C LEU A 157 -4.11 8.32 -5.89
N GLU A 158 -3.92 9.40 -6.63
CA GLU A 158 -4.03 10.76 -6.09
C GLU A 158 -5.48 11.09 -5.74
N PRO A 159 -5.75 11.85 -4.66
CA PRO A 159 -7.11 12.26 -4.29
C PRO A 159 -7.84 12.91 -5.48
N ALA A 160 -9.05 12.43 -5.76
CA ALA A 160 -9.90 12.96 -6.81
C ALA A 160 -10.14 14.45 -6.59
N LYS A 161 -10.15 15.22 -7.67
CA LYS A 161 -10.52 16.65 -7.64
C LYS A 161 -12.03 16.90 -7.45
N GLY A 162 -12.76 15.93 -6.91
CA GLY A 162 -14.22 15.90 -6.83
C GLY A 162 -14.86 15.59 -8.18
N LEU A 163 -15.82 14.66 -8.19
CA LEU A 163 -16.59 14.35 -9.39
C LEU A 163 -17.71 15.37 -9.58
N ARG A 164 -17.74 16.04 -10.74
CA ARG A 164 -18.88 16.86 -11.18
C ARG A 164 -19.70 16.06 -12.17
N ILE A 165 -20.88 15.60 -11.73
CA ILE A 165 -21.83 14.89 -12.58
C ILE A 165 -22.52 15.90 -13.50
N GLU A 166 -22.50 15.66 -14.81
CA GLU A 166 -23.22 16.49 -15.78
C GLU A 166 -24.75 16.38 -15.59
N LYS A 167 -25.44 17.53 -15.68
CA LYS A 167 -26.90 17.62 -15.48
C LYS A 167 -27.74 16.90 -16.56
N LYS A 168 -27.14 16.51 -17.69
CA LYS A 168 -27.84 15.93 -18.85
C LYS A 168 -27.99 14.40 -18.81
N ILE A 169 -27.58 13.76 -17.72
CA ILE A 169 -27.55 12.31 -17.56
C ILE A 169 -28.79 11.84 -16.78
N ASP A 170 -29.35 10.67 -17.11
CA ASP A 170 -30.51 10.11 -16.40
C ASP A 170 -30.13 9.54 -15.00
N ASP A 171 -31.12 9.21 -14.17
CA ASP A 171 -30.84 8.79 -12.79
C ASP A 171 -30.17 7.41 -12.66
N ILE A 172 -30.40 6.50 -13.61
CA ILE A 172 -29.78 5.17 -13.62
C ILE A 172 -28.30 5.30 -14.00
N GLU A 173 -28.02 6.16 -14.99
CA GLU A 173 -26.67 6.50 -15.43
C GLU A 173 -25.86 7.21 -14.33
N LYS A 174 -26.50 8.09 -13.55
CA LYS A 174 -25.90 8.68 -12.35
C LYS A 174 -25.58 7.63 -11.29
N GLU A 175 -26.47 6.65 -11.11
CA GLU A 175 -26.25 5.56 -10.15
C GLU A 175 -25.06 4.70 -10.55
N LEU A 176 -24.95 4.31 -11.83
CA LEU A 176 -23.80 3.58 -12.36
C LEU A 176 -22.49 4.36 -12.17
N LEU A 177 -22.47 5.63 -12.56
CA LEU A 177 -21.29 6.49 -12.39
C LEU A 177 -20.87 6.57 -10.92
N ARG A 178 -21.84 6.73 -10.01
CA ARG A 178 -21.58 6.74 -8.55
C ARG A 178 -21.03 5.40 -8.07
N GLY A 179 -21.59 4.29 -8.53
CA GLY A 179 -21.12 2.93 -8.20
C GLY A 179 -19.68 2.69 -8.63
N ILE A 180 -19.36 3.01 -9.90
CA ILE A 180 -17.99 2.91 -10.43
C ILE A 180 -17.04 3.81 -9.63
N SER A 181 -17.41 5.06 -9.36
CA SER A 181 -16.61 5.96 -8.54
C SER A 181 -16.34 5.40 -7.15
N GLN A 182 -17.32 4.78 -6.50
CA GLN A 182 -17.13 4.15 -5.19
C GLN A 182 -16.11 3.01 -5.22
N TYR A 183 -16.12 2.15 -6.25
CA TYR A 183 -15.09 1.12 -6.43
C TYR A 183 -13.69 1.74 -6.58
N ILE A 184 -13.56 2.82 -7.36
CA ILE A 184 -12.27 3.47 -7.61
C ILE A 184 -11.74 4.18 -6.35
N GLU A 185 -12.59 4.93 -5.64
CA GLU A 185 -12.21 5.60 -4.39
C GLU A 185 -11.81 4.58 -3.32
N LYS A 186 -12.59 3.50 -3.17
CA LYS A 186 -12.24 2.42 -2.24
C LYS A 186 -10.90 1.78 -2.59
N TYR A 187 -10.65 1.47 -3.86
CA TYR A 187 -9.37 0.94 -4.32
C TYR A 187 -8.20 1.88 -4.00
N ARG A 188 -8.39 3.18 -4.26
CA ARG A 188 -7.41 4.22 -3.98
C ARG A 188 -7.06 4.28 -2.51
N ASP A 189 -8.05 4.33 -1.64
CA ASP A 189 -7.85 4.42 -0.19
C ASP A 189 -7.15 3.17 0.34
N GLU A 190 -7.61 2.00 -0.09
CA GLU A 190 -6.99 0.71 0.26
C GLU A 190 -5.54 0.60 -0.24
N GLN A 191 -5.24 1.13 -1.44
CA GLN A 191 -3.87 1.16 -1.98
C GLN A 191 -2.97 2.11 -1.23
N ASN A 192 -3.38 3.38 -1.04
CA ASN A 192 -2.56 4.36 -0.32
C ASN A 192 -2.18 3.86 1.07
N LYS A 193 -3.17 3.31 1.79
CA LYS A 193 -2.95 2.69 3.09
C LYS A 193 -2.02 1.49 3.01
N TRP A 194 -2.27 0.58 2.07
CA TRP A 194 -1.43 -0.60 1.90
C TRP A 194 0.03 -0.24 1.57
N PHE A 195 0.29 0.73 0.69
CA PHE A 195 1.65 1.21 0.41
C PHE A 195 2.32 1.79 1.66
N SER A 196 1.60 2.59 2.45
CA SER A 196 2.13 3.15 3.71
C SER A 196 2.49 2.05 4.71
N ASP A 197 1.56 1.12 4.95
CA ASP A 197 1.76 -0.01 5.86
C ASP A 197 2.94 -0.86 5.41
N ASN A 198 2.98 -1.18 4.12
CA ASN A 198 3.98 -2.05 3.52
C ASN A 198 5.38 -1.40 3.53
N LEU A 199 5.48 -0.09 3.28
CA LEU A 199 6.75 0.65 3.38
C LEU A 199 7.29 0.63 4.82
N ASN A 200 6.44 0.89 5.81
CA ASN A 200 6.85 0.86 7.22
C ASN A 200 7.31 -0.54 7.65
N LEU A 201 6.60 -1.60 7.25
CA LEU A 201 6.99 -2.98 7.53
C LEU A 201 8.28 -3.38 6.83
N PHE A 202 8.49 -2.90 5.61
CA PHE A 202 9.73 -3.11 4.89
C PHE A 202 10.93 -2.45 5.60
N PHE A 203 10.77 -1.20 6.01
CA PHE A 203 11.77 -0.48 6.79
C PHE A 203 12.03 -1.10 8.16
N LEU A 204 11.02 -1.72 8.79
CA LEU A 204 11.22 -2.53 9.99
C LEU A 204 12.16 -3.71 9.72
N LYS A 205 11.91 -4.49 8.66
CA LYS A 205 12.77 -5.63 8.28
C LYS A 205 14.20 -5.20 7.98
N ILE A 206 14.40 -4.09 7.27
CA ILE A 206 15.74 -3.53 7.08
C ILE A 206 16.36 -3.19 8.43
N GLY A 207 15.63 -2.54 9.32
CA GLY A 207 16.09 -2.23 10.67
C GLY A 207 16.54 -3.47 11.45
N GLU A 208 15.85 -4.61 11.31
CA GLU A 208 16.21 -5.87 11.98
C GLU A 208 17.57 -6.38 11.50
N ARG A 209 17.84 -6.26 10.19
CA ARG A 209 19.12 -6.61 9.60
C ARG A 209 20.23 -5.62 9.98
N ILE A 210 19.92 -4.32 10.00
CA ILE A 210 20.85 -3.25 10.38
C ILE A 210 21.29 -3.39 11.84
N ASN A 211 20.39 -3.76 12.74
CA ASN A 211 20.70 -3.91 14.17
C ASN A 211 21.63 -5.09 14.49
N GLN A 212 21.98 -5.92 13.50
CA GLN A 212 22.97 -7.00 13.63
C GLN A 212 24.39 -6.56 13.27
N GLU A 213 24.58 -5.31 12.84
CA GLU A 213 25.82 -4.84 12.22
C GLU A 213 26.52 -3.74 12.99
N GLN A 214 27.82 -3.60 12.73
CA GLN A 214 28.63 -2.53 13.30
C GLN A 214 28.52 -1.24 12.46
N LYS A 215 28.68 -0.09 13.12
CA LYS A 215 28.57 1.24 12.48
C LYS A 215 29.43 1.40 11.20
N PRO A 216 30.70 0.96 11.15
CA PRO A 216 31.50 1.09 9.92
C PRO A 216 30.92 0.29 8.74
N VAL A 217 30.38 -0.90 9.02
CA VAL A 217 29.76 -1.78 8.01
C VAL A 217 28.52 -1.13 7.44
N ILE A 218 27.65 -0.60 8.30
CA ILE A 218 26.44 0.13 7.92
C ILE A 218 26.78 1.32 7.02
N ARG A 219 27.77 2.12 7.42
CA ARG A 219 28.21 3.30 6.67
C ARG A 219 28.72 2.96 5.27
N HIS A 220 29.53 1.90 5.14
CA HIS A 220 30.04 1.50 3.83
C HIS A 220 28.92 0.95 2.93
N ALA A 221 28.06 0.10 3.47
CA ALA A 221 26.91 -0.43 2.74
C ALA A 221 25.93 0.69 2.32
N SER A 222 25.68 1.68 3.18
CA SER A 222 24.76 2.78 2.87
C SER A 222 25.21 3.62 1.68
N LEU A 223 26.52 3.85 1.53
CA LEU A 223 27.04 4.59 0.37
C LEU A 223 26.73 3.87 -0.95
N ARG A 224 26.84 2.53 -0.97
CA ARG A 224 26.49 1.71 -2.14
C ARG A 224 24.98 1.66 -2.35
N LEU A 225 24.21 1.48 -1.29
CA LEU A 225 22.74 1.42 -1.36
C LEU A 225 22.14 2.74 -1.80
N GLU A 226 22.64 3.87 -1.29
CA GLU A 226 22.16 5.20 -1.68
C GLU A 226 22.48 5.50 -3.15
N LYS A 227 23.65 5.08 -3.63
CA LYS A 227 24.03 5.21 -5.04
C LYS A 227 23.12 4.40 -5.95
N GLU A 228 22.77 3.18 -5.57
CA GLU A 228 22.01 2.23 -6.40
C GLU A 228 20.49 2.45 -6.30
N TYR A 229 19.97 2.69 -5.10
CA TYR A 229 18.54 2.70 -4.78
C TYR A 229 18.02 4.06 -4.28
N GLY A 230 18.89 5.06 -4.13
CA GLY A 230 18.53 6.43 -3.79
C GLY A 230 18.55 6.76 -2.28
N SER A 231 18.26 8.02 -1.97
CA SER A 231 18.44 8.62 -0.64
C SER A 231 17.52 8.08 0.47
N ALA A 232 16.55 7.23 0.14
CA ALA A 232 15.79 6.47 1.13
C ALA A 232 16.69 5.48 1.91
N PHE A 233 17.84 5.12 1.37
CA PHE A 233 18.80 4.17 1.95
C PHE A 233 20.13 4.82 2.38
N CYS A 234 20.13 6.15 2.57
CA CYS A 234 21.29 6.84 3.14
C CYS A 234 21.55 6.41 4.60
N GLU A 235 22.77 6.66 5.09
CA GLU A 235 23.22 6.21 6.42
C GLU A 235 22.22 6.59 7.55
N ASN A 236 21.76 7.85 7.55
CA ASN A 236 20.80 8.33 8.55
C ASN A 236 19.45 7.61 8.48
N GLN A 237 19.01 7.18 7.29
CA GLN A 237 17.78 6.41 7.16
C GLN A 237 17.95 4.98 7.66
N LEU A 238 19.08 4.33 7.37
CA LEU A 238 19.34 2.98 7.90
C LEU A 238 19.40 2.98 9.44
N TYR A 239 20.01 3.99 10.06
CA TYR A 239 19.96 4.13 11.52
C TYR A 239 18.54 4.40 12.03
N ALA A 240 17.75 5.22 11.34
CA ALA A 240 16.35 5.44 11.73
C ALA A 240 15.52 4.14 11.64
N MET A 241 15.77 3.29 10.66
CA MET A 241 15.18 1.95 10.56
C MET A 241 15.59 1.05 11.72
N GLY A 242 16.88 1.06 12.10
CA GLY A 242 17.36 0.34 13.29
C GLY A 242 16.71 0.82 14.59
N LEU A 243 16.62 2.14 14.79
CA LEU A 243 15.92 2.76 15.93
C LEU A 243 14.43 2.44 15.93
N PHE A 244 13.80 2.38 14.75
CA PHE A 244 12.40 2.01 14.62
C PHE A 244 12.12 0.60 15.16
N VAL A 245 13.01 -0.37 14.91
CA VAL A 245 12.92 -1.71 15.50
C VAL A 245 13.07 -1.68 17.02
N GLN A 246 14.01 -0.89 17.54
CA GLN A 246 14.23 -0.81 18.99
C GLN A 246 13.02 -0.22 19.72
N LEU A 247 12.34 0.75 19.10
CA LEU A 247 11.22 1.47 19.71
C LEU A 247 9.85 0.80 19.45
N PHE A 248 9.67 0.17 18.28
CA PHE A 248 8.38 -0.35 17.82
C PHE A 248 8.37 -1.85 17.49
N GLY A 249 9.48 -2.56 17.68
CA GLY A 249 9.67 -3.96 17.27
C GLY A 249 8.74 -4.98 17.94
N HIS A 250 7.97 -4.59 18.95
CA HIS A 250 6.93 -5.45 19.49
C HIS A 250 5.81 -5.65 18.43
N PRO A 251 5.38 -6.89 18.10
CA PRO A 251 4.46 -7.18 17.00
C PRO A 251 3.10 -6.46 17.05
N LEU A 252 2.68 -6.02 18.23
CA LEU A 252 1.45 -5.24 18.40
C LEU A 252 1.69 -3.71 18.38
N VAL A 253 2.91 -3.28 18.68
CA VAL A 253 3.31 -1.86 18.63
C VAL A 253 3.54 -1.42 17.18
N ILE A 254 4.07 -2.31 16.33
CA ILE A 254 4.18 -2.03 14.89
C ILE A 254 2.81 -1.78 14.23
N ARG A 255 1.73 -2.43 14.71
CA ARG A 255 0.35 -2.20 14.23
C ARG A 255 -0.15 -0.78 14.51
N ILE A 256 0.43 -0.11 15.51
CA ILE A 256 0.16 1.30 15.80
C ILE A 256 1.02 2.17 14.90
N ALA A 257 2.31 1.86 14.76
CA ALA A 257 3.20 2.62 13.90
C ALA A 257 2.74 2.64 12.43
N THR A 258 2.10 1.57 11.93
CA THR A 258 1.50 1.54 10.59
C THR A 258 0.30 2.47 10.43
N LEU A 259 -0.27 3.02 11.51
CA LEU A 259 -1.33 4.05 11.42
C LEU A 259 -0.81 5.40 10.90
N VAL A 260 0.49 5.57 10.73
CA VAL A 260 1.07 6.79 10.19
C VAL A 260 2.15 6.46 9.17
N THR A 261 2.45 7.40 8.28
CA THR A 261 3.50 7.20 7.27
C THR A 261 4.89 7.23 7.88
N TRP A 262 5.90 6.70 7.18
CA TRP A 262 7.31 6.79 7.58
C TRP A 262 7.76 8.22 7.90
N GLU A 263 7.25 9.21 7.17
CA GLU A 263 7.60 10.62 7.43
C GLU A 263 7.12 11.11 8.81
N HIS A 264 5.97 10.62 9.28
CA HIS A 264 5.53 10.85 10.66
C HIS A 264 6.40 10.10 11.65
N ILE A 265 6.76 8.84 11.36
CA ILE A 265 7.66 8.05 12.22
C ILE A 265 8.98 8.80 12.44
N MET A 266 9.56 9.37 11.38
CA MET A 266 10.79 10.17 11.48
C MET A 266 10.65 11.41 12.39
N ILE A 267 9.45 11.99 12.51
CA ILE A 267 9.17 13.09 13.45
C ILE A 267 9.05 12.58 14.89
N LEU A 268 8.56 11.35 15.05
CA LEU A 268 8.28 10.74 16.36
C LEU A 268 9.50 10.07 16.98
N LEU A 269 10.44 9.53 16.17
CA LEU A 269 11.64 8.85 16.66
C LEU A 269 12.45 9.67 17.69
N PRO A 270 12.65 11.00 17.52
CA PRO A 270 13.40 11.81 18.47
C PRO A 270 12.67 12.09 19.80
N LEU A 271 11.37 11.82 19.90
CA LEU A 271 10.62 12.03 21.14
C LEU A 271 11.18 11.10 22.24
N PRO A 272 11.21 11.51 23.51
CA PRO A 272 11.81 10.72 24.57
C PRO A 272 10.99 9.46 24.93
N GLU A 273 9.71 9.64 25.30
CA GLU A 273 8.89 8.56 25.86
C GLU A 273 8.14 7.78 24.77
N LEU A 274 7.85 6.50 25.00
CA LEU A 274 7.04 5.70 24.05
C LEU A 274 5.57 6.14 24.10
N GLU A 275 5.08 6.50 25.29
CA GLU A 275 3.76 7.03 25.55
C GLU A 275 3.45 8.25 24.67
N GLU A 276 4.38 9.21 24.65
CA GLU A 276 4.28 10.41 23.84
C GLU A 276 4.24 10.08 22.34
N LYS A 277 5.08 9.15 21.88
CA LYS A 277 5.06 8.67 20.49
C LYS A 277 3.69 8.07 20.14
N LEU A 278 3.16 7.16 20.96
CA LEU A 278 1.88 6.51 20.70
C LEU A 278 0.70 7.49 20.77
N PHE A 279 0.76 8.47 21.67
CA PHE A 279 -0.20 9.56 21.73
C PHE A 279 -0.27 10.30 20.39
N TYR A 280 0.89 10.73 19.88
CA TYR A 280 0.93 11.49 18.64
C TYR A 280 0.62 10.65 17.40
N VAL A 281 1.00 9.36 17.37
CA VAL A 281 0.55 8.43 16.32
C VAL A 281 -0.98 8.39 16.27
N ARG A 282 -1.62 8.22 17.42
CA ARG A 282 -3.09 8.19 17.53
C ARG A 282 -3.70 9.52 17.10
N LEU A 283 -3.18 10.64 17.60
CA LEU A 283 -3.67 11.96 17.27
C LEU A 283 -3.58 12.23 15.76
N THR A 284 -2.44 11.93 15.16
CA THR A 284 -2.21 12.05 13.71
C THR A 284 -3.21 11.21 12.93
N ALA A 285 -3.39 9.95 13.33
CA ALA A 285 -4.32 9.03 12.67
C ALA A 285 -5.78 9.49 12.78
N THR A 286 -6.22 9.92 13.96
CA THR A 286 -7.60 10.36 14.21
C THR A 286 -7.93 11.70 13.52
N GLN A 287 -6.99 12.63 13.47
CA GLN A 287 -7.21 13.97 12.90
C GLN A 287 -6.74 14.11 11.45
N GLY A 288 -6.15 13.08 10.86
CA GLY A 288 -5.59 13.14 9.51
C GLY A 288 -4.47 14.19 9.36
N LEU A 289 -3.62 14.33 10.39
CA LEU A 289 -2.59 15.37 10.38
C LEU A 289 -1.55 15.12 9.29
N SER A 290 -1.09 16.21 8.65
CA SER A 290 0.12 16.16 7.83
C SER A 290 1.38 16.15 8.70
N PRO A 291 2.57 15.84 8.16
CA PRO A 291 3.83 15.94 8.91
C PRO A 291 4.06 17.33 9.53
N ALA A 292 3.67 18.40 8.81
CA ALA A 292 3.72 19.77 9.34
C ALA A 292 2.68 19.99 10.45
N GLY A 293 1.49 19.42 10.31
CA GLY A 293 0.45 19.44 11.34
C GLY A 293 0.92 18.75 12.62
N LEU A 294 1.52 17.56 12.51
CA LEU A 294 2.10 16.84 13.65
C LEU A 294 3.18 17.68 14.35
N ARG A 295 4.12 18.27 13.60
CA ARG A 295 5.15 19.16 14.18
C ARG A 295 4.54 20.31 14.96
N LYS A 296 3.44 20.89 14.45
CA LYS A 296 2.71 21.96 15.15
C LYS A 296 2.09 21.48 16.46
N GLN A 297 1.50 20.27 16.50
CA GLN A 297 0.94 19.69 17.73
C GLN A 297 2.03 19.34 18.76
N ILE A 298 3.21 18.89 18.30
CA ILE A 298 4.37 18.64 19.17
C ILE A 298 4.89 19.96 19.75
N ALA A 299 5.11 20.97 18.91
CA ALA A 299 5.57 22.29 19.36
C ALA A 299 4.57 23.00 20.30
N GLY A 300 3.28 22.64 20.22
CA GLY A 300 2.24 23.11 21.12
C GLY A 300 2.11 22.33 22.43
N HIS A 301 3.00 21.35 22.69
CA HIS A 301 2.98 20.51 23.90
C HIS A 301 1.61 19.86 24.16
N VAL A 302 0.96 19.41 23.09
CA VAL A 302 -0.42 18.89 23.18
C VAL A 302 -0.49 17.61 24.01
N TYR A 303 0.57 16.78 24.01
CA TYR A 303 0.64 15.61 24.87
C TYR A 303 0.59 15.98 26.35
N GLU A 304 1.45 16.91 26.77
CA GLU A 304 1.60 17.37 28.14
C GLU A 304 0.36 18.15 28.62
N ASN A 305 -0.27 18.88 27.72
CA ASN A 305 -1.49 19.64 28.01
C ASN A 305 -2.78 18.79 27.96
N THR A 306 -2.71 17.53 27.52
CA THR A 306 -3.88 16.65 27.47
C THR A 306 -4.00 15.84 28.76
N ASN A 307 -4.99 16.19 29.59
CA ASN A 307 -5.27 15.48 30.84
C ASN A 307 -5.45 13.97 30.62
N GLY A 308 -4.70 13.17 31.37
CA GLY A 308 -4.79 11.70 31.32
C GLY A 308 -4.10 11.05 30.11
N ALA A 309 -3.38 11.81 29.28
CA ALA A 309 -2.73 11.28 28.08
C ALA A 309 -1.67 10.21 28.41
N LYS A 310 -0.79 10.49 29.38
CA LYS A 310 0.27 9.57 29.79
C LYS A 310 -0.31 8.27 30.35
N GLU A 311 -1.25 8.36 31.28
CA GLU A 311 -1.88 7.19 31.91
C GLU A 311 -2.66 6.35 30.89
N ARG A 312 -3.29 7.01 29.90
CA ARG A 312 -3.97 6.30 28.81
C ARG A 312 -2.99 5.52 27.96
N GLU A 313 -1.89 6.12 27.51
CA GLU A 313 -0.93 5.41 26.65
C GLU A 313 -0.12 4.36 27.42
N GLN A 314 0.13 4.54 28.72
CA GLN A 314 0.67 3.47 29.59
C GLN A 314 -0.27 2.26 29.64
N ARG A 315 -1.58 2.47 29.80
CA ARG A 315 -2.58 1.39 29.72
C ARG A 315 -2.58 0.74 28.33
N THR A 316 -2.45 1.53 27.27
CA THR A 316 -2.33 1.01 25.90
C THR A 316 -1.09 0.10 25.80
N ILE A 317 0.08 0.56 26.22
CA ILE A 317 1.33 -0.21 26.17
C ILE A 317 1.21 -1.52 26.94
N ALA A 318 0.65 -1.49 28.15
CA ALA A 318 0.43 -2.69 28.96
C ALA A 318 -0.47 -3.71 28.24
N LYS A 319 -1.57 -3.25 27.60
CA LYS A 319 -2.44 -4.10 26.77
C LYS A 319 -1.72 -4.64 25.53
N LEU A 320 -0.81 -3.88 24.92
CA LEU A 320 -0.05 -4.35 23.77
C LEU A 320 0.97 -5.41 24.17
N GLN A 321 1.60 -5.28 25.33
CA GLN A 321 2.56 -6.27 25.81
C GLN A 321 1.87 -7.56 26.27
N ASN A 322 0.67 -7.46 26.84
CA ASN A 322 -0.14 -8.58 27.31
C ASN A 322 -1.54 -8.54 26.70
N PRO A 323 -1.69 -8.89 25.40
CA PRO A 323 -2.97 -8.81 24.72
C PRO A 323 -3.96 -9.86 25.24
N THR A 324 -5.24 -9.48 25.34
CA THR A 324 -6.32 -10.44 25.52
C THR A 324 -6.51 -11.26 24.24
N THR A 325 -6.40 -12.58 24.35
CA THR A 325 -6.64 -13.51 23.23
C THR A 325 -7.98 -14.23 23.38
N GLU A 326 -8.75 -14.27 22.30
CA GLU A 326 -9.93 -15.12 22.18
C GLU A 326 -9.56 -16.32 21.31
N THR A 327 -9.74 -17.55 21.81
CA THR A 327 -9.49 -18.75 21.04
C THR A 327 -10.81 -19.31 20.51
N LYS A 328 -10.97 -19.38 19.19
CA LYS A 328 -12.07 -20.13 18.57
C LYS A 328 -11.56 -21.44 18.01
N VAL A 329 -12.19 -22.52 18.45
CA VAL A 329 -11.95 -23.86 17.93
C VAL A 329 -13.09 -24.20 16.97
N SER A 330 -12.75 -24.54 15.74
CA SER A 330 -13.71 -25.03 14.75
C SER A 330 -13.26 -26.38 14.20
N LYS A 331 -14.20 -27.29 13.94
CA LYS A 331 -13.91 -28.61 13.38
C LYS A 331 -14.49 -28.69 11.98
N LYS A 332 -13.68 -29.10 10.99
CA LYS A 332 -14.13 -29.39 9.62
C LYS A 332 -13.61 -30.76 9.21
N GLY A 333 -14.50 -31.76 9.18
CA GLY A 333 -14.11 -33.16 9.02
C GLY A 333 -13.31 -33.65 10.24
N ASN A 334 -12.17 -34.31 9.99
CA ASN A 334 -11.23 -34.73 11.04
C ASN A 334 -10.25 -33.64 11.48
N ASN A 335 -10.29 -32.46 10.86
CA ASN A 335 -9.35 -31.38 11.16
C ASN A 335 -9.92 -30.43 12.21
N ILE A 336 -9.11 -30.13 13.23
CA ILE A 336 -9.38 -29.09 14.22
C ILE A 336 -8.61 -27.84 13.79
N PHE A 337 -9.33 -26.74 13.64
CA PHE A 337 -8.79 -25.42 13.36
C PHE A 337 -8.88 -24.60 14.63
N ILE A 338 -7.73 -24.19 15.16
CA ILE A 338 -7.63 -23.27 16.29
C ILE A 338 -7.28 -21.91 15.69
N ALA A 339 -8.18 -20.94 15.86
CA ALA A 339 -7.94 -19.56 15.50
C ALA A 339 -7.84 -18.73 16.78
N GLU A 340 -6.66 -18.15 16.99
CA GLU A 340 -6.42 -17.22 18.10
C GLU A 340 -6.59 -15.79 17.60
N TYR A 341 -7.43 -15.01 18.27
CA TYR A 341 -7.77 -13.64 17.93
C TYR A 341 -7.22 -12.70 19.00
N VAL A 342 -6.36 -11.77 18.61
CA VAL A 342 -5.89 -10.70 19.47
C VAL A 342 -6.81 -9.50 19.31
N HIS A 343 -7.59 -9.19 20.34
CA HIS A 343 -8.48 -8.01 20.33
C HIS A 343 -7.67 -6.76 20.63
N LEU A 344 -7.30 -6.03 19.57
CA LEU A 344 -6.76 -4.67 19.69
C LEU A 344 -7.82 -3.66 19.27
N GLU A 345 -8.54 -3.12 20.24
CA GLU A 345 -9.33 -1.91 20.04
C GLU A 345 -8.44 -0.70 20.27
N PHE A 346 -8.19 0.06 19.20
CA PHE A 346 -7.61 1.38 19.31
C PHE A 346 -8.75 2.36 19.50
N GLU A 347 -9.09 2.66 20.75
CA GLU A 347 -10.11 3.66 21.08
C GLU A 347 -9.88 4.95 20.25
N GLY A 348 -10.93 5.42 19.58
CA GLY A 348 -10.95 6.69 18.87
C GLY A 348 -10.17 6.76 17.55
N VAL A 349 -9.64 5.65 17.01
CA VAL A 349 -8.96 5.65 15.71
C VAL A 349 -9.84 5.04 14.65
N ASP A 350 -10.50 5.90 13.87
CA ASP A 350 -11.08 5.47 12.62
C ASP A 350 -9.97 5.21 11.59
N LYS A 351 -9.66 3.92 11.38
CA LYS A 351 -8.63 3.48 10.43
C LYS A 351 -8.98 3.77 8.97
N SER A 352 -10.19 4.23 8.68
CA SER A 352 -10.59 4.72 7.34
C SER A 352 -10.15 6.17 7.11
N LEU A 353 -9.91 6.95 8.17
CA LEU A 353 -9.46 8.35 8.07
C LEU A 353 -7.94 8.47 7.90
N VAL A 354 -7.21 7.37 8.11
CA VAL A 354 -5.76 7.29 7.88
C VAL A 354 -5.49 7.08 6.39
N VAL A 355 -5.67 8.14 5.61
CA VAL A 355 -5.30 8.15 4.20
C VAL A 355 -4.45 9.37 3.92
N TYR A 356 -3.14 9.21 4.08
CA TYR A 356 -2.19 10.19 3.56
C TYR A 356 -1.85 9.80 2.12
N ASN A 357 -1.96 10.75 1.18
CA ASN A 357 -1.56 10.53 -0.21
C ASN A 357 -0.08 10.10 -0.23
N ILE A 358 0.18 8.83 -0.56
CA ILE A 358 1.51 8.24 -0.49
C ILE A 358 2.49 8.94 -1.44
N PHE A 359 1.99 9.54 -2.52
CA PHE A 359 2.79 10.30 -3.49
C PHE A 359 3.23 11.69 -2.99
N LYS A 360 2.73 12.12 -1.83
CA LYS A 360 3.28 13.29 -1.10
C LYS A 360 4.38 12.87 -0.10
N ASN A 361 4.49 11.59 0.22
CA ASN A 361 5.53 11.09 1.11
C ASN A 361 6.86 11.03 0.35
N ARG A 362 7.82 11.86 0.75
CA ARG A 362 9.14 11.95 0.11
C ARG A 362 9.91 10.62 0.10
N TYR A 363 9.70 9.78 1.12
CA TYR A 363 10.40 8.49 1.23
C TYR A 363 9.85 7.47 0.26
N PHE A 364 8.53 7.45 0.08
CA PHE A 364 7.92 6.65 -0.98
C PHE A 364 8.36 7.14 -2.36
N MET A 365 8.38 8.46 -2.60
CA MET A 365 8.84 9.02 -3.88
C MET A 365 10.32 8.73 -4.18
N ASN A 366 11.19 8.74 -3.16
CA ASN A 366 12.60 8.41 -3.34
C ASN A 366 12.81 6.91 -3.55
N PHE A 367 12.03 6.08 -2.86
CA PHE A 367 11.99 4.64 -3.08
C PHE A 367 11.51 4.32 -4.51
N GLU A 368 10.45 4.96 -4.99
CA GLU A 368 9.96 4.81 -6.37
C GLU A 368 11.03 5.16 -7.42
N LYS A 369 11.81 6.22 -7.22
CA LYS A 369 12.94 6.57 -8.12
C LYS A 369 14.04 5.51 -8.13
N GLY A 370 14.23 4.77 -7.05
CA GLY A 370 15.15 3.63 -7.02
C GLY A 370 14.64 2.47 -7.87
N ALA A 371 13.32 2.33 -8.03
CA ALA A 371 12.71 1.27 -8.83
C ALA A 371 12.97 1.44 -10.34
N SER A 372 13.11 2.67 -10.83
CA SER A 372 13.32 2.94 -12.28
C SER A 372 14.70 2.52 -12.81
N TYR A 373 15.55 1.94 -11.95
CA TYR A 373 16.84 1.36 -12.34
C TYR A 373 16.78 -0.16 -12.58
N PHE A 374 15.61 -0.78 -12.39
CA PHE A 374 15.31 -2.20 -12.70
C PHE A 374 14.48 -2.32 -13.95
#